data_AF-A0A1S3LWY2-F1
#
_entry.id   AF-A0A1S3LWY2-F1
#
_cell.length_a   1.000
_cell.length_b   1.000
_cell.length_c   1.000
_cell.angle_alpha   90.00
_cell.angle_beta   90.00
_cell.angle_gamma   90.00
#
_symmetry.space_group_name_H-M   'P 1'
#
loop_
_entity.id
_entity.type
_entity.pdbx_description
1 polymer ?
#
loop_
_entity_poly.entity_id
_entity_poly.type
_entity_poly.pdbx_seq_one_letter_code
_entity_poly.pdbx_strand_id
1 'polypeptide(L)'
;MSLRWIDNEGIAARPTLSILTPLHKSGDDDQPKVCLATGFFPSTKNMNLILGNNDTVQLSTTKAALSSTRTYFFAGFSKENIKRCEMDGNVEPPVDDKDDSTDVSNYNTTATTASVNCKDEPLNNVTTTNYTDYTKMNFTSLVVYGLRVLFAKAVAFNVLFTVKALVF
;
A
#
# COMPACT_ATOMS: atom_id res chain seq x y z
N MET A 1 -33.18 -15.58 -17.03
CA MET A 1 -32.58 -15.74 -15.69
C MET A 1 -31.46 -14.71 -15.57
N SER A 2 -31.77 -13.55 -14.99
CA SER A 2 -30.84 -12.42 -14.90
C SER A 2 -30.08 -12.56 -13.58
N LEU A 3 -28.79 -12.84 -13.65
CA LEU A 3 -27.89 -12.84 -12.50
C LEU A 3 -27.68 -11.38 -12.07
N ARG A 4 -28.39 -10.97 -11.02
CA ARG A 4 -28.05 -9.76 -10.26
C ARG A 4 -26.79 -10.09 -9.47
N TRP A 5 -25.69 -9.47 -9.86
CA TRP A 5 -24.50 -9.42 -9.02
C TRP A 5 -24.88 -8.65 -7.76
N ILE A 6 -24.79 -9.32 -6.61
CA ILE A 6 -24.86 -8.64 -5.32
C ILE A 6 -23.52 -7.94 -5.18
N ASP A 7 -23.51 -6.64 -5.42
CA ASP A 7 -22.43 -5.78 -4.98
C ASP A 7 -22.29 -6.01 -3.48
N ASN A 8 -21.19 -6.62 -3.08
CA ASN A 8 -20.84 -6.79 -1.68
C ASN A 8 -20.50 -5.40 -1.17
N GLU A 9 -21.52 -4.63 -0.80
CA GLU A 9 -21.40 -3.32 -0.16
C GLU A 9 -20.71 -3.54 1.19
N GLY A 10 -19.37 -3.60 1.16
CA GLY A 10 -18.56 -3.45 2.35
C GLY A 10 -19.00 -2.16 3.04
N ILE A 11 -19.24 -2.25 4.34
CA ILE A 11 -19.66 -1.11 5.15
C ILE A 11 -18.68 0.05 4.89
N ALA A 12 -19.21 1.19 4.45
CA ALA A 12 -18.40 2.36 4.18
C ALA A 12 -17.63 2.76 5.45
N ALA A 13 -16.30 2.73 5.35
CA ALA A 13 -15.42 3.06 6.47
C ALA A 13 -14.87 4.48 6.26
N ARG A 14 -14.94 5.30 7.30
CA ARG A 14 -14.46 6.68 7.27
C ARG A 14 -12.93 6.74 7.38
N PRO A 15 -12.27 7.63 6.62
CA PRO A 15 -10.82 7.80 6.70
C PRO A 15 -10.38 8.47 8.00
N THR A 16 -9.21 8.08 8.49
CA THR A 16 -8.40 8.88 9.42
C THR A 16 -7.31 9.59 8.64
N LEU A 17 -7.22 10.92 8.81
CA LEU A 17 -6.28 11.79 8.10
C LEU A 17 -5.19 12.29 9.04
N SER A 18 -3.96 12.39 8.56
CA SER A 18 -2.83 12.94 9.31
C SER A 18 -1.80 13.54 8.35
N ILE A 19 -1.31 14.75 8.63
CA ILE A 19 -0.16 15.33 7.95
C ILE A 19 1.12 14.88 8.62
N LEU A 20 2.01 14.32 7.82
CA LEU A 20 3.33 13.89 8.21
C LEU A 20 4.34 14.93 7.73
N THR A 21 5.17 15.38 8.67
CA THR A 21 6.32 16.24 8.38
C THR A 21 7.57 15.36 8.33
N PRO A 22 8.41 15.47 7.30
CA PRO A 22 9.67 14.75 7.24
C PRO A 22 10.59 15.11 8.42
N LEU A 23 11.29 14.10 8.94
CA LEU A 23 12.14 14.23 10.13
C LEU A 23 13.40 15.08 9.88
N HIS A 24 13.95 15.01 8.67
CA HIS A 24 15.17 15.74 8.31
C HIS A 24 14.83 17.06 7.65
N LYS A 25 15.02 18.17 8.37
CA LYS A 25 15.02 19.52 7.78
C LYS A 25 16.25 19.69 6.87
N SER A 26 16.17 19.25 5.61
CA SER A 26 17.04 19.79 4.55
C SER A 26 16.80 21.30 4.56
N GLY A 27 17.86 22.12 4.54
CA GLY A 27 17.84 23.56 4.86
C GLY A 27 17.01 24.46 3.93
N ASP A 28 16.10 23.88 3.16
CA ASP A 28 15.05 24.53 2.39
C ASP A 28 13.71 24.32 3.16
N ASP A 29 13.04 25.40 3.53
CA ASP A 29 11.76 25.38 4.27
C ASP A 29 10.60 24.76 3.46
N ASP A 30 10.87 24.39 2.20
CA ASP A 30 9.93 23.82 1.23
C ASP A 30 9.91 22.29 1.24
N GLN A 31 9.92 21.68 2.43
CA GLN A 31 9.79 20.23 2.49
C GLN A 31 8.35 19.76 2.24
N PRO A 32 8.14 18.78 1.34
CA PRO A 32 6.81 18.33 1.01
C PRO A 32 6.20 17.63 2.21
N LYS A 33 5.18 18.25 2.78
CA LYS A 33 4.29 17.59 3.73
C LYS A 33 3.54 16.49 3.00
N VAL A 34 3.29 15.38 3.70
CA VAL A 34 2.54 14.25 3.16
C VAL A 34 1.25 14.13 3.95
N CYS A 35 0.10 14.15 3.28
CA CYS A 35 -1.13 13.73 3.95
C CYS A 35 -1.33 12.22 3.78
N LEU A 36 -1.54 11.54 4.90
CA LEU A 36 -1.84 10.12 4.96
C LEU A 36 -3.32 9.92 5.29
N ALA A 37 -4.02 9.19 4.43
CA ALA A 37 -5.36 8.69 4.66
C ALA A 37 -5.33 7.19 4.95
N THR A 38 -5.93 6.78 6.06
CA THR A 38 -5.93 5.39 6.53
C THR A 38 -7.35 4.91 6.86
N GLY A 39 -7.58 3.60 6.78
CA GLY A 39 -8.81 3.00 7.31
C GLY A 39 -10.08 3.21 6.49
N PHE A 40 -9.99 3.71 5.25
CA PHE A 40 -11.17 4.05 4.44
C PHE A 40 -11.63 2.92 3.52
N PHE A 41 -12.92 2.92 3.17
CA PHE A 41 -13.52 2.05 2.17
C PHE A 41 -14.78 2.73 1.60
N PRO A 42 -15.03 2.71 0.27
CA PRO A 42 -14.24 2.09 -0.82
C PRO A 42 -13.04 2.94 -1.31
N SER A 43 -12.20 2.36 -2.19
CA SER A 43 -11.00 3.00 -2.77
C SER A 43 -11.27 4.02 -3.88
N THR A 44 -12.50 4.14 -4.37
CA THR A 44 -12.91 5.01 -5.48
C THR A 44 -13.29 6.42 -5.01
N LYS A 45 -12.53 6.97 -4.05
CA LYS A 45 -12.75 8.30 -3.50
C LYS A 45 -11.68 9.28 -3.97
N ASN A 46 -11.95 10.55 -3.73
CA ASN A 46 -11.02 11.64 -3.99
C ASN A 46 -10.54 12.21 -2.67
N MET A 47 -9.25 12.52 -2.63
CA MET A 47 -8.60 13.21 -1.54
C MET A 47 -8.29 14.63 -2.00
N ASN A 48 -8.65 15.62 -1.21
CA ASN A 48 -8.42 17.02 -1.49
C ASN A 48 -7.30 17.53 -0.58
N LEU A 49 -6.24 18.04 -1.19
CA LEU A 49 -5.14 18.72 -0.50
C LEU A 49 -5.33 20.22 -0.64
N ILE A 50 -5.38 20.93 0.48
CA ILE A 50 -5.49 22.38 0.52
C ILE A 50 -4.10 22.94 0.80
N LEU A 51 -3.60 23.71 -0.15
CA LEU A 51 -2.26 24.27 -0.17
C LEU A 51 -2.21 25.58 0.62
N GLY A 52 -1.01 26.08 0.91
CA GLY A 52 -0.81 27.38 1.56
C GLY A 52 -1.50 28.55 0.84
N ASN A 53 -1.61 28.46 -0.49
CA ASN A 53 -2.27 29.46 -1.34
C ASN A 53 -3.81 29.33 -1.37
N ASN A 54 -4.40 28.45 -0.57
CA ASN A 54 -5.82 28.02 -0.61
C ASN A 54 -6.24 27.30 -1.90
N ASP A 55 -5.28 26.97 -2.78
CA ASP A 55 -5.53 26.11 -3.91
C ASP A 55 -5.83 24.67 -3.46
N THR A 56 -6.71 24.00 -4.19
CA THR A 56 -7.12 22.63 -3.89
C THR A 56 -6.62 21.68 -4.96
N VAL A 57 -5.79 20.71 -4.58
CA VAL A 57 -5.32 19.63 -5.45
C VAL A 57 -6.11 18.37 -5.14
N GLN A 58 -6.82 17.87 -6.14
CA GLN A 58 -7.57 16.63 -6.04
C GLN A 58 -6.73 15.44 -6.48
N LEU A 59 -6.62 14.43 -5.61
CA LEU A 59 -5.90 13.19 -5.84
C LEU A 59 -6.89 12.02 -5.86
N SER A 60 -6.77 11.18 -6.88
CA SER A 60 -7.57 9.96 -6.99
C SER A 60 -6.98 8.84 -6.12
N THR A 61 -7.80 8.23 -5.26
CA THR A 61 -7.37 7.11 -4.40
C THR A 61 -7.46 5.73 -5.08
N THR A 62 -7.61 5.70 -6.40
CA THR A 62 -7.70 4.45 -7.20
C THR A 62 -6.50 3.52 -7.02
N LYS A 63 -5.31 4.07 -6.73
CA LYS A 63 -4.08 3.33 -6.45
C LYS A 63 -3.82 3.09 -4.95
N ALA A 64 -4.83 3.22 -4.10
CA ALA A 64 -4.68 3.02 -2.67
C ALA A 64 -4.28 1.58 -2.32
N ALA A 65 -3.38 1.45 -1.35
CA ALA A 65 -2.90 0.16 -0.88
C ALA A 65 -3.96 -0.51 0.02
N LEU A 66 -4.20 -1.80 -0.18
CA LEU A 66 -5.16 -2.58 0.61
C LEU A 66 -4.50 -3.16 1.87
N SER A 67 -5.13 -2.92 3.02
CA SER A 67 -4.79 -3.48 4.33
C SER A 67 -5.26 -4.92 4.51
N SER A 68 -4.66 -5.62 5.48
CA SER A 68 -5.19 -6.89 6.01
C SER A 68 -6.58 -6.75 6.62
N THR A 69 -6.93 -5.56 7.15
CA THR A 69 -8.25 -5.20 7.69
C THR A 69 -9.30 -4.91 6.61
N ARG A 70 -8.99 -5.13 5.32
CA ARG A 70 -9.84 -4.81 4.16
C ARG A 70 -10.19 -3.33 4.00
N THR A 71 -9.42 -2.45 4.62
CA THR A 71 -9.48 -1.00 4.44
C THR A 71 -8.31 -0.52 3.59
N TYR A 72 -8.37 0.70 3.07
CA TYR A 72 -7.35 1.27 2.20
C TYR A 72 -6.44 2.28 2.92
N PHE A 73 -5.23 2.42 2.38
CA PHE A 73 -4.24 3.43 2.74
C PHE A 73 -3.86 4.23 1.49
N PHE A 74 -3.78 5.55 1.62
CA PHE A 74 -3.38 6.42 0.53
C PHE A 74 -2.56 7.59 1.05
N ALA A 75 -1.46 7.91 0.38
CA ALA A 75 -0.61 9.03 0.72
C ALA A 75 -0.63 10.04 -0.44
N GLY A 76 -1.02 11.27 -0.12
CA GLY A 76 -1.00 12.40 -1.05
C GLY A 76 0.13 13.35 -0.68
N PHE A 77 0.88 13.81 -1.67
CA PHE A 77 1.91 14.82 -1.49
C PHE A 77 1.75 15.90 -2.55
N SER A 78 2.18 17.11 -2.22
CA SER A 78 2.29 18.22 -3.17
C SER A 78 3.68 18.84 -3.07
N LYS A 79 4.09 19.55 -4.11
CA LYS A 79 5.32 20.35 -4.09
C LYS A 79 5.20 21.54 -3.14
N GLU A 80 4.00 22.08 -3.00
CA GLU A 80 3.74 23.19 -2.08
C GLU A 80 3.34 22.67 -0.71
N ASN A 81 3.53 23.52 0.30
CA ASN A 81 3.17 23.23 1.68
C ASN A 81 1.67 22.93 1.83
N ILE A 82 1.37 21.71 2.28
CA ILE A 82 0.01 21.27 2.60
C ILE A 82 -0.41 21.90 3.93
N LYS A 83 -1.51 22.65 3.92
CA LYS A 83 -2.09 23.29 5.11
C LYS A 83 -3.17 22.43 5.75
N ARG A 84 -3.98 21.77 4.92
CA ARG A 84 -5.11 20.95 5.36
C ARG A 84 -5.35 19.83 4.37
N CYS A 85 -5.82 18.72 4.91
CA CYS A 85 -6.17 17.54 4.15
C CYS A 85 -7.63 17.17 4.39
N GLU A 86 -8.35 16.87 3.31
CA GLU A 86 -9.76 16.51 3.36
C GLU A 86 -10.06 15.29 2.50
N MET A 87 -10.90 14.40 3.03
CA MET A 87 -11.36 13.22 2.31
C MET A 87 -12.74 12.82 2.82
N ASP A 88 -13.71 12.69 1.92
CA ASP A 88 -15.05 12.19 2.26
C ASP A 88 -15.78 12.99 3.35
N GLY A 89 -15.53 14.31 3.43
CA GLY A 89 -16.07 15.19 4.47
C GLY A 89 -15.36 15.11 5.83
N ASN A 90 -14.37 14.22 5.98
CA ASN A 90 -13.46 14.23 7.12
C ASN A 90 -12.34 15.22 6.84
N VAL A 91 -12.08 16.07 7.83
CA VAL A 91 -10.96 17.01 7.87
C VAL A 91 -9.96 16.48 8.89
N GLU A 92 -8.68 16.66 8.61
CA GLU A 92 -7.63 16.43 9.61
C GLU A 92 -7.95 17.20 10.92
N PRO A 93 -7.83 16.53 12.09
CA PRO A 93 -7.97 17.22 13.36
C PRO A 93 -6.83 18.26 13.52
N PRO A 94 -7.12 19.46 14.05
CA PRO A 94 -6.08 20.45 14.32
C PRO A 94 -5.05 19.86 15.29
N VAL A 95 -3.78 19.86 14.89
CA VAL A 95 -2.66 19.62 15.80
C VAL A 95 -2.52 20.90 16.61
N ASP A 96 -2.82 20.84 17.90
CA ASP A 96 -2.56 21.97 18.81
C ASP A 96 -1.06 22.27 18.79
N ASP A 97 -0.70 23.46 18.27
CA ASP A 97 0.66 23.99 18.26
C ASP A 97 1.14 24.22 19.70
N LYS A 98 1.75 23.19 20.30
CA LYS A 98 2.76 23.36 21.35
C LYS A 98 3.96 22.48 21.06
N ASP A 99 4.88 23.11 20.35
CA ASP A 99 6.31 22.83 20.41
C ASP A 99 6.77 22.98 21.87
N ASP A 100 6.79 21.89 22.62
CA ASP A 100 7.78 21.67 23.67
C ASP A 100 7.96 20.17 23.90
N SER A 101 9.21 19.75 23.84
CA SER A 101 9.61 18.39 24.15
C SER A 101 9.39 18.15 25.64
N THR A 102 8.40 17.34 25.99
CA THR A 102 8.46 16.59 27.25
C THR A 102 7.86 15.20 27.08
N ASP A 103 8.74 14.24 27.31
CA ASP A 103 8.47 12.82 27.51
C ASP A 103 7.39 12.57 28.59
N VAL A 104 6.74 11.41 28.49
CA VAL A 104 5.91 10.73 29.51
C VAL A 104 4.38 11.01 29.52
N SER A 105 3.65 10.22 28.71
CA SER A 105 2.78 9.09 29.16
C SER A 105 1.26 9.08 28.85
N ASN A 106 0.87 7.92 28.31
CA ASN A 106 -0.40 7.20 28.46
C ASN A 106 -1.64 7.66 27.69
N TYR A 107 -1.67 7.29 26.41
CA TYR A 107 -2.87 6.70 25.83
C TYR A 107 -2.59 5.22 25.53
N ASN A 108 -3.38 4.32 26.11
CA ASN A 108 -3.40 2.91 25.73
C ASN A 108 -4.07 2.79 24.35
N THR A 109 -3.40 3.24 23.29
CA THR A 109 -3.74 2.87 21.92
C THR A 109 -2.93 1.64 21.60
N THR A 110 -3.62 0.52 21.39
CA THR A 110 -3.02 -0.72 20.92
C THR A 110 -2.57 -0.55 19.47
N ALA A 111 -1.52 0.24 19.27
CA ALA A 111 -0.71 0.21 18.08
C ALA A 111 0.10 -1.09 18.15
N THR A 112 -0.26 -2.06 17.31
CA THR A 112 0.60 -3.21 17.08
C THR A 112 1.87 -2.71 16.41
N THR A 113 2.90 -2.51 17.23
CA THR A 113 4.24 -2.13 16.81
C THR A 113 4.84 -3.27 15.97
N ALA A 114 4.66 -3.21 14.66
CA ALA A 114 5.55 -3.93 13.75
C ALA A 114 6.85 -3.12 13.68
N SER A 115 7.81 -3.44 14.57
CA SER A 115 9.19 -3.00 14.44
C SER A 115 9.77 -3.60 13.16
N VAL A 116 9.77 -2.82 12.09
CA VAL A 116 10.59 -3.10 10.91
C VAL A 116 11.75 -2.12 10.97
N ASN A 117 12.90 -2.66 11.33
CA ASN A 117 14.18 -1.97 11.30
C ASN A 117 14.51 -1.65 9.84
N CYS A 118 14.08 -0.49 9.34
CA CYS A 118 14.51 0.01 8.04
C CYS A 118 15.92 0.57 8.20
N LYS A 119 16.94 -0.21 7.81
CA LYS A 119 18.29 0.31 7.64
C LYS A 119 18.32 1.16 6.37
N ASP A 120 18.72 2.42 6.52
CA ASP A 120 19.06 3.31 5.41
C ASP A 120 20.30 2.79 4.68
N GLU A 121 20.13 2.37 3.42
CA GLU A 121 21.23 2.16 2.49
C GLU A 121 21.21 3.32 1.47
N PRO A 122 22.31 4.07 1.29
CA PRO A 122 22.34 5.18 0.35
C PRO A 122 22.44 4.62 -1.07
N LEU A 123 21.37 4.76 -1.87
CA LEU A 123 21.36 4.35 -3.27
C LEU A 123 21.79 5.52 -4.17
N ASN A 124 23.08 5.52 -4.48
CA ASN A 124 23.67 6.40 -5.46
C ASN A 124 23.33 5.88 -6.86
N ASN A 125 22.96 6.81 -7.73
CA ASN A 125 23.05 6.77 -9.19
C ASN A 125 21.88 6.10 -9.93
N VAL A 126 21.12 6.99 -10.56
CA VAL A 126 20.22 6.80 -11.71
C VAL A 126 20.60 5.59 -12.55
N THR A 127 19.71 4.60 -12.56
CA THR A 127 19.40 3.88 -13.79
C THR A 127 17.93 3.50 -13.76
N THR A 128 17.22 3.91 -14.80
CA THR A 128 15.84 3.60 -15.15
C THR A 128 15.42 2.19 -14.71
N THR A 129 14.78 2.07 -13.55
CA THR A 129 14.14 0.82 -13.13
C THR A 129 12.71 0.84 -13.63
N ASN A 130 12.57 0.16 -14.76
CA ASN A 130 11.39 -0.56 -15.21
C ASN A 130 10.34 -0.72 -14.10
N TYR A 131 9.17 -0.13 -14.32
CA TYR A 131 7.95 -0.34 -13.53
C TYR A 131 7.62 -1.84 -13.61
N THR A 132 8.11 -2.63 -12.65
CA THR A 132 7.70 -4.01 -12.52
C THR A 132 6.39 -4.01 -11.77
N ASP A 133 5.36 -4.00 -12.61
CA ASP A 133 4.01 -4.48 -12.34
C ASP A 133 4.02 -5.56 -11.24
N TYR A 134 3.22 -5.31 -10.21
CA TYR A 134 3.09 -6.10 -8.99
C TYR A 134 2.44 -7.44 -9.34
N THR A 135 3.20 -8.30 -9.99
CA THR A 135 2.88 -9.70 -10.12
C THR A 135 3.13 -10.32 -8.75
N LYS A 136 2.11 -10.25 -7.89
CA LYS A 136 1.93 -11.16 -6.75
C LYS A 136 1.75 -12.56 -7.35
N MET A 137 2.85 -13.15 -7.81
CA MET A 137 2.86 -14.47 -8.41
C MET A 137 2.55 -15.45 -7.29
N ASN A 138 1.40 -16.10 -7.39
CA ASN A 138 1.01 -17.15 -6.48
C ASN A 138 1.99 -18.30 -6.68
N PHE A 139 3.05 -18.34 -5.86
CA PHE A 139 4.11 -19.36 -5.91
C PHE A 139 3.51 -20.77 -5.81
N THR A 140 2.37 -20.90 -5.15
CA THR A 140 1.58 -22.14 -5.11
C THR A 140 1.14 -22.60 -6.50
N SER A 141 0.72 -21.70 -7.39
CA SER A 141 0.38 -22.06 -8.77
C SER A 141 1.61 -22.56 -9.54
N LEU A 142 2.75 -21.87 -9.43
CA LEU A 142 3.99 -22.27 -10.10
C LEU A 142 4.45 -23.66 -9.64
N VAL A 143 4.40 -23.91 -8.32
CA VAL A 143 4.77 -25.20 -7.73
C VAL A 143 3.83 -26.31 -8.17
N VAL A 144 2.52 -26.08 -8.20
CA VAL A 144 1.53 -27.10 -8.64
C VAL A 144 1.71 -27.45 -10.11
N TYR A 145 1.92 -26.46 -10.98
CA TYR A 145 2.19 -26.73 -12.41
C TYR A 145 3.55 -27.43 -12.60
N GLY A 146 4.59 -27.02 -11.88
CA GLY A 146 5.91 -27.65 -11.94
C GLY A 146 5.89 -29.11 -11.48
N LEU A 147 5.20 -29.41 -10.38
CA LEU A 147 5.05 -30.77 -9.85
C LEU A 147 4.34 -31.69 -10.86
N ARG A 148 3.27 -31.22 -11.51
CA ARG A 148 2.53 -31.99 -12.52
C ARG A 148 3.40 -32.37 -13.72
N VAL A 149 4.25 -31.45 -14.19
CA VAL A 149 5.17 -31.71 -15.31
C VAL A 149 6.24 -32.73 -14.93
N LEU A 150 6.79 -32.64 -13.71
CA LEU A 150 7.78 -33.61 -13.22
C LEU A 150 7.19 -35.01 -13.07
N PHE A 151 5.98 -35.14 -12.51
CA PHE A 151 5.29 -36.43 -12.41
C PHE A 151 5.01 -37.02 -13.79
N ALA A 152 4.50 -36.23 -14.74
CA ALA A 152 4.24 -36.69 -16.10
C ALA A 152 5.53 -37.18 -16.79
N LYS A 153 6.63 -36.45 -16.63
CA LYS A 153 7.94 -36.81 -17.18
C LYS A 153 8.47 -38.11 -16.56
N ALA A 154 8.40 -38.25 -15.24
CA ALA A 154 8.85 -39.46 -14.54
C ALA A 154 8.02 -40.71 -14.94
N VAL A 155 6.70 -40.57 -15.04
CA VAL A 155 5.83 -41.66 -15.50
C VAL A 155 6.16 -42.05 -16.95
N ALA A 156 6.35 -41.08 -17.85
CA ALA A 156 6.72 -41.35 -19.23
C ALA A 156 8.05 -42.11 -19.35
N PHE A 157 9.07 -41.71 -18.57
CA PHE A 157 10.36 -42.42 -18.55
C PHE A 157 10.22 -43.85 -18.01
N ASN A 158 9.48 -44.05 -16.92
CA ASN A 158 9.26 -45.38 -16.36
C ASN A 158 8.51 -46.29 -17.34
N VAL A 159 7.44 -45.80 -17.98
CA VAL A 159 6.68 -46.56 -18.98
C VAL A 159 7.55 -46.89 -20.20
N LEU A 160 8.33 -45.92 -20.70
CA LEU A 160 9.22 -46.15 -21.84
C LEU A 160 10.30 -47.20 -21.52
N PHE A 161 10.84 -47.18 -20.30
CA PHE A 161 11.82 -48.17 -19.86
C PHE A 161 11.18 -49.57 -19.73
N THR A 162 9.97 -49.66 -19.19
CA THR A 162 9.23 -50.93 -19.11
C THR A 162 8.88 -51.49 -20.48
N VAL A 163 8.44 -50.66 -21.42
CA VAL A 163 8.19 -51.10 -22.81
C VAL A 163 9.47 -51.56 -23.48
N LYS A 164 10.57 -50.82 -23.33
CA LYS A 164 11.87 -51.21 -23.89
C LYS A 164 12.38 -52.53 -23.30
N ALA A 165 12.12 -52.79 -22.01
CA ALA A 165 12.46 -54.05 -21.34
C ALA A 165 11.54 -55.23 -21.71
N LEU A 166 10.36 -54.98 -22.30
CA LEU A 166 9.44 -56.00 -22.78
C LEU A 166 9.63 -56.36 -24.27
N VAL A 167 10.22 -55.44 -25.04
CA VAL A 167 10.42 -55.59 -26.50
C VAL A 167 11.79 -56.18 -26.84
N PHE A 168 12.70 -56.27 -25.87
CA PHE A 168 13.96 -57.01 -25.94
C PHE A 168 13.91 -58.22 -25.00
#